data_AF-A0A7S1FIX7-F1
#
_entry.id   AF-A0A7S1FIX7-F1
#
_cell.length_a   1.000
_cell.length_b   1.000
_cell.length_c   1.000
_cell.angle_alpha   90.00
_cell.angle_beta   90.00
_cell.angle_gamma   90.00
#
_symmetry.space_group_name_H-M   'P 1'
#
loop_
_entity.id
_entity.type
_entity.pdbx_description
1 polymer ?
#
loop_
_entity_poly.entity_id
_entity_poly.type
_entity_poly.pdbx_seq_one_letter_code
_entity_poly.pdbx_strand_id
1 'polypeptide(L)'
;FWLKNILAQFLCARLLVSARLRVSMVFDRQVLANVTWYSEVITVVLTLVYSLVVCSDIATGSAHFTSSTWYSEGFCVFRSGGYTSHNLCFYADLTVGITAALLNFVLIFRAKDKALRTGCIVNFFSALFSVLHGLAHLDLDAASGQAQNYDPHTSTWPEFAQNYAFAFTFLGIGPFVGTLFGLPLSPCILVHAVSSYAFLFVPTQFGFGAVQLFINLWYCLSRLTIFGCQGEDAISSRVDHGWVASSVGNALLMPIVFAEAFGCELFFMRIGGHVLYDGAILVIIVVNTLLLFGQCRHQKTA
;
A
#
# COMPACT_ATOMS: atom_id res chain seq x y z
N PHE A 1 -27.88 1.45 1.26
CA PHE A 1 -27.06 0.66 0.31
C PHE A 1 -25.74 0.23 0.96
N TRP A 2 -24.95 1.18 1.48
CA TRP A 2 -23.69 0.94 2.19
C TRP A 2 -23.73 -0.07 3.36
N LEU A 3 -24.70 0.06 4.29
CA LEU A 3 -24.87 -0.90 5.40
C LEU A 3 -25.18 -2.33 4.95
N LYS A 4 -25.85 -2.51 3.80
CA LYS A 4 -26.10 -3.85 3.22
C LYS A 4 -24.83 -4.44 2.60
N ASN A 5 -23.93 -3.62 2.05
CA ASN A 5 -22.62 -4.06 1.55
C ASN A 5 -21.66 -4.42 2.68
N ILE A 6 -21.64 -3.65 3.78
CA ILE A 6 -20.85 -3.99 4.97
C ILE A 6 -21.37 -5.30 5.59
N LEU A 7 -22.69 -5.45 5.75
CA LEU A 7 -23.26 -6.71 6.24
C LEU A 7 -22.97 -7.88 5.29
N ALA A 8 -23.03 -7.66 3.97
CA ALA A 8 -22.69 -8.68 2.98
C ALA A 8 -21.20 -9.07 3.03
N GLN A 9 -20.29 -8.12 3.27
CA GLN A 9 -18.87 -8.37 3.47
C GLN A 9 -18.61 -9.14 4.77
N PHE A 10 -19.30 -8.80 5.87
CA PHE A 10 -19.21 -9.54 7.13
C PHE A 10 -19.85 -10.93 7.06
N LEU A 11 -20.95 -11.09 6.32
CA LEU A 11 -21.58 -12.38 6.07
C LEU A 11 -20.76 -13.24 5.11
N CYS A 12 -20.11 -12.65 4.10
CA CYS A 12 -19.18 -13.34 3.21
C CYS A 12 -17.91 -13.76 3.96
N ALA A 13 -17.37 -12.90 4.83
CA ALA A 13 -16.26 -13.23 5.72
C ALA A 13 -16.65 -14.32 6.74
N ARG A 14 -17.85 -14.25 7.33
CA ARG A 14 -18.36 -15.33 8.19
C ARG A 14 -18.62 -16.61 7.42
N LEU A 15 -19.09 -16.56 6.17
CA LEU A 15 -19.28 -17.73 5.32
C LEU A 15 -17.95 -18.30 4.86
N LEU A 16 -16.91 -17.50 4.63
CA LEU A 16 -15.54 -17.94 4.36
C LEU A 16 -14.85 -18.52 5.61
N VAL A 17 -15.19 -18.02 6.80
CA VAL A 17 -14.68 -18.53 8.08
C VAL A 17 -15.47 -19.75 8.58
N SER A 18 -16.76 -19.86 8.24
CA SER A 18 -17.66 -20.95 8.63
C SER A 18 -17.70 -22.08 7.61
N ALA A 19 -17.49 -21.79 6.33
CA ALA A 19 -17.07 -22.80 5.37
C ALA A 19 -15.65 -23.18 5.77
N ARG A 20 -15.55 -24.24 6.57
CA ARG A 20 -14.40 -25.13 6.59
C ARG A 20 -14.16 -25.62 5.15
N LEU A 21 -13.61 -24.76 4.30
CA LEU A 21 -12.74 -25.16 3.20
C LEU A 21 -11.56 -25.85 3.88
N ARG A 22 -11.77 -27.13 4.24
CA ARG A 22 -10.73 -28.14 4.43
C ARG A 22 -10.08 -28.44 3.07
N VAL A 23 -9.84 -27.42 2.26
CA VAL A 23 -8.79 -27.48 1.26
C VAL A 23 -7.54 -27.15 2.05
N SER A 24 -7.10 -28.13 2.82
CA SER A 24 -5.74 -28.24 3.32
C SER A 24 -4.84 -28.49 2.11
N MET A 25 -4.80 -27.53 1.18
CA MET A 25 -3.59 -27.36 0.38
C MET A 25 -2.57 -26.82 1.37
N VAL A 26 -1.92 -27.75 2.07
CA VAL A 26 -0.63 -27.46 2.69
C VAL A 26 0.29 -27.20 1.50
N PHE A 27 0.28 -25.96 1.03
CA PHE A 27 1.25 -25.54 0.05
C PHE A 27 2.61 -25.71 0.69
N ASP A 28 3.49 -26.38 -0.03
CA ASP A 28 4.87 -26.54 0.36
C ASP A 28 5.47 -25.15 0.70
N ARG A 29 6.08 -25.01 1.89
CA ARG A 29 6.61 -23.72 2.36
C ARG A 29 7.68 -23.17 1.41
N GLN A 30 8.47 -24.05 0.78
CA GLN A 30 9.44 -23.65 -0.24
C GLN A 30 8.76 -23.08 -1.48
N VAL A 31 7.62 -23.64 -1.89
CA VAL A 31 6.80 -23.10 -2.99
C VAL A 31 6.26 -21.72 -2.64
N LEU A 32 5.71 -21.54 -1.43
CA LEU A 32 5.22 -20.24 -0.97
C LEU A 32 6.35 -19.20 -0.89
N ALA A 33 7.54 -19.59 -0.40
CA ALA A 33 8.70 -18.70 -0.35
C ALA A 33 9.13 -18.25 -1.75
N ASN A 34 9.12 -19.15 -2.73
CA ASN A 34 9.38 -18.82 -4.13
C ASN A 34 8.33 -17.86 -4.69
N VAL A 35 7.04 -18.13 -4.46
CA VAL A 35 5.95 -17.24 -4.91
C VAL A 35 6.10 -15.84 -4.34
N THR A 36 6.39 -15.71 -3.03
CA THR A 36 6.67 -14.44 -2.37
C THR A 36 7.86 -13.73 -3.03
N TRP A 37 8.98 -14.44 -3.25
CA TRP A 37 10.18 -13.87 -3.86
C TRP A 37 9.91 -13.36 -5.29
N TYR A 38 9.28 -14.17 -6.13
CA TYR A 38 8.94 -13.74 -7.50
C TYR A 38 7.93 -12.60 -7.52
N SER A 39 6.97 -12.57 -6.58
CA SER A 39 6.00 -11.46 -6.45
C SER A 39 6.72 -10.15 -6.13
N GLU A 40 7.70 -10.17 -5.22
CA GLU A 40 8.52 -8.99 -4.90
C GLU A 40 9.36 -8.54 -6.11
N VAL A 41 9.98 -9.48 -6.85
CA VAL A 41 10.73 -9.16 -8.08
C VAL A 41 9.82 -8.51 -9.12
N ILE A 42 8.67 -9.11 -9.40
CA ILE A 42 7.69 -8.58 -10.35
C ILE A 42 7.24 -7.19 -9.91
N THR A 43 6.98 -6.98 -8.61
CA THR A 43 6.59 -5.67 -8.08
C THR A 43 7.65 -4.62 -8.34
N VAL A 44 8.92 -4.91 -8.05
CA VAL A 44 10.05 -3.98 -8.30
C VAL A 44 10.17 -3.69 -9.79
N VAL A 45 10.17 -4.72 -10.65
CA VAL A 45 10.27 -4.54 -12.10
C VAL A 45 9.13 -3.69 -12.64
N LEU A 46 7.89 -4.01 -12.29
CA LEU A 46 6.71 -3.25 -12.73
C LEU A 46 6.72 -1.82 -12.21
N THR A 47 7.17 -1.61 -10.97
CA THR A 47 7.32 -0.26 -10.40
C THR A 47 8.33 0.56 -11.18
N LEU A 48 9.49 -0.02 -11.50
CA LEU A 48 10.52 0.66 -12.30
C LEU A 48 10.05 0.95 -13.73
N VAL A 49 9.37 -0.01 -14.37
CA VAL A 49 8.77 0.18 -15.70
C VAL A 49 7.75 1.31 -15.66
N TYR A 50 6.84 1.29 -14.69
CA TYR A 50 5.86 2.35 -14.48
C TYR A 50 6.53 3.72 -14.30
N SER A 51 7.52 3.83 -13.41
CA SER A 51 8.25 5.08 -13.19
C SER A 51 8.97 5.56 -14.46
N LEU A 52 9.60 4.67 -15.23
CA LEU A 52 10.24 5.04 -16.50
C LEU A 52 9.24 5.60 -17.51
N VAL A 53 8.06 4.99 -17.63
CA VAL A 53 7.00 5.47 -18.52
C VAL A 53 6.51 6.86 -18.09
N VAL A 54 6.22 7.05 -16.80
CA VAL A 54 5.78 8.34 -16.27
C VAL A 54 6.87 9.41 -16.44
N CYS A 55 8.13 9.08 -16.14
CA CYS A 55 9.26 9.99 -16.37
C CYS A 55 9.42 10.38 -17.83
N SER A 56 9.16 9.45 -18.77
CA SER A 56 9.17 9.75 -20.20
C SER A 56 8.09 10.77 -20.56
N ASP A 57 6.85 10.57 -20.13
CA ASP A 57 5.76 11.51 -20.39
C ASP A 57 6.06 12.90 -19.77
N ILE A 58 6.57 12.94 -18.53
CA ILE A 58 7.02 14.18 -17.87
C ILE A 58 8.11 14.89 -18.67
N ALA A 59 9.13 14.16 -19.13
CA ALA A 59 10.25 14.73 -19.89
C ALA A 59 9.80 15.33 -21.23
N THR A 60 8.79 14.74 -21.86
CA THR A 60 8.18 15.26 -23.10
C THR A 60 7.13 16.35 -22.86
N GLY A 61 6.70 16.54 -21.60
CA GLY A 61 5.65 17.48 -21.23
C GLY A 61 4.25 17.09 -21.69
N SER A 62 4.02 15.84 -22.11
CA SER A 62 2.73 15.40 -22.60
C SER A 62 2.48 13.91 -22.34
N ALA A 63 1.20 13.53 -22.28
CA ALA A 63 0.77 12.15 -22.08
C ALA A 63 0.91 11.35 -23.39
N HIS A 64 2.08 10.74 -23.63
CA HIS A 64 2.29 9.88 -24.79
C HIS A 64 1.90 8.44 -24.51
N PHE A 65 2.24 7.94 -23.32
CA PHE A 65 1.94 6.58 -22.91
C PHE A 65 0.77 6.52 -21.94
N THR A 66 0.76 7.40 -20.94
CA THR A 66 -0.30 7.47 -19.95
C THR A 66 -1.57 8.14 -20.49
N SER A 67 -2.68 7.90 -19.81
CA SER A 67 -3.96 8.55 -20.08
C SER A 67 -3.86 10.06 -19.84
N SER A 68 -4.50 10.85 -20.69
CA SER A 68 -4.44 12.32 -20.62
C SER A 68 -4.98 12.89 -19.31
N THR A 69 -6.11 12.37 -18.83
CA THR A 69 -6.73 12.76 -17.57
C THR A 69 -5.84 12.37 -16.39
N TRP A 70 -5.30 11.15 -16.41
CA TRP A 70 -4.37 10.71 -15.37
C TRP A 70 -3.12 11.57 -15.33
N TYR A 71 -2.53 11.90 -16.48
CA TYR A 71 -1.33 12.75 -16.55
C TYR A 71 -1.58 14.16 -16.00
N SER A 72 -2.77 14.73 -16.27
CA SER A 72 -3.12 16.07 -15.79
C SER A 72 -3.54 16.12 -14.32
N GLU A 73 -4.27 15.10 -13.84
CA GLU A 73 -4.86 15.09 -12.48
C GLU A 73 -4.08 14.24 -11.48
N GLY A 74 -3.20 13.35 -11.95
CA GLY A 74 -2.49 12.36 -11.12
C GLY A 74 -3.29 11.09 -10.78
N PHE A 75 -4.59 11.13 -11.05
CA PHE A 75 -5.56 10.13 -10.61
C PHE A 75 -6.68 9.97 -11.62
N CYS A 76 -7.38 8.83 -11.53
CA CYS A 76 -8.61 8.62 -12.27
C CYS A 76 -9.82 8.94 -11.40
N VAL A 77 -10.23 10.20 -11.41
CA VAL A 77 -11.30 10.66 -10.51
C VAL A 77 -12.67 10.46 -11.14
N PHE A 78 -13.47 9.58 -10.53
CA PHE A 78 -14.90 9.48 -10.85
C PHE A 78 -15.66 10.58 -10.11
N ARG A 79 -16.59 11.26 -10.79
CA ARG A 79 -17.43 12.33 -10.23
C ARG A 79 -18.90 12.05 -10.58
N SER A 80 -19.76 11.80 -9.60
CA SER A 80 -21.20 11.57 -9.82
C SER A 80 -22.04 11.82 -8.58
N GLY A 81 -23.20 12.44 -8.76
CA GLY A 81 -24.22 12.56 -7.71
C GLY A 81 -23.75 13.29 -6.43
N GLY A 82 -22.82 14.25 -6.55
CA GLY A 82 -22.25 14.97 -5.41
C GLY A 82 -21.13 14.23 -4.67
N TYR A 83 -20.71 13.07 -5.17
CA TYR A 83 -19.57 12.31 -4.63
C TYR A 83 -18.45 12.22 -5.65
N THR A 84 -17.22 12.14 -5.14
CA THR A 84 -16.02 11.84 -5.92
C THR A 84 -15.44 10.50 -5.48
N SER A 85 -14.59 9.89 -6.29
CA SER A 85 -13.83 8.71 -5.87
C SER A 85 -13.00 9.01 -4.62
N HIS A 86 -12.38 10.19 -4.48
CA HIS A 86 -11.63 10.58 -3.29
C HIS A 86 -12.49 10.60 -2.02
N ASN A 87 -13.71 11.15 -2.11
CA ASN A 87 -14.65 11.14 -0.99
C ASN A 87 -15.00 9.70 -0.54
N LEU A 88 -15.18 8.79 -1.51
CA LEU A 88 -15.42 7.37 -1.23
C LEU A 88 -14.18 6.68 -0.64
N CYS A 89 -12.98 7.00 -1.14
CA CYS A 89 -11.71 6.52 -0.59
C CYS A 89 -11.57 6.93 0.87
N PHE A 90 -11.79 8.21 1.20
CA PHE A 90 -11.76 8.70 2.57
C PHE A 90 -12.64 7.86 3.52
N TYR A 91 -13.90 7.62 3.17
CA TYR A 91 -14.80 6.84 4.01
C TYR A 91 -14.36 5.37 4.13
N ALA A 92 -13.89 4.77 3.04
CA ALA A 92 -13.42 3.40 3.03
C ALA A 92 -12.15 3.24 3.87
N ASP A 93 -11.16 4.09 3.67
CA ASP A 93 -9.90 4.16 4.43
C ASP A 93 -10.14 4.36 5.92
N LEU A 94 -10.99 5.31 6.29
CA LEU A 94 -11.29 5.57 7.69
C LEU A 94 -11.98 4.35 8.34
N THR A 95 -13.00 3.80 7.68
CA THR A 95 -13.80 2.71 8.24
C THR A 95 -12.99 1.42 8.34
N VAL A 96 -12.34 1.01 7.26
CA VAL A 96 -11.56 -0.23 7.20
C VAL A 96 -10.25 -0.07 7.97
N GLY A 97 -9.54 1.05 7.78
CA GLY A 97 -8.26 1.34 8.45
C GLY A 97 -8.40 1.38 9.96
N ILE A 98 -9.37 2.12 10.54
CA ILE A 98 -9.58 2.13 12.00
C ILE A 98 -9.94 0.73 12.51
N THR A 99 -10.86 0.03 11.82
CA THR A 99 -11.28 -1.31 12.26
C THR A 99 -10.10 -2.28 12.25
N ALA A 100 -9.32 -2.30 11.18
CA ALA A 100 -8.13 -3.13 11.06
C ALA A 100 -7.07 -2.74 12.10
N ALA A 101 -6.81 -1.44 12.32
CA ALA A 101 -5.87 -0.98 13.32
C ALA A 101 -6.26 -1.45 14.73
N LEU A 102 -7.52 -1.28 15.14
CA LEU A 102 -8.00 -1.74 16.45
C LEU A 102 -7.87 -3.26 16.60
N LEU A 103 -8.21 -4.03 15.56
CA LEU A 103 -8.07 -5.49 15.60
C LEU A 103 -6.60 -5.91 15.71
N ASN A 104 -5.70 -5.33 14.90
CA ASN A 104 -4.28 -5.64 14.95
C ASN A 104 -3.67 -5.21 16.29
N PHE A 105 -4.08 -4.08 16.87
CA PHE A 105 -3.67 -3.66 18.20
C PHE A 105 -3.99 -4.73 19.26
N VAL A 106 -5.20 -5.29 19.23
CA VAL A 106 -5.57 -6.41 20.13
C VAL A 106 -4.73 -7.66 19.84
N LEU A 107 -4.42 -7.94 18.57
CA LEU A 107 -3.61 -9.10 18.18
C LEU A 107 -2.15 -9.00 18.64
N ILE A 108 -1.56 -7.80 18.69
CA ILE A 108 -0.20 -7.57 19.22
C ILE A 108 -0.04 -8.15 20.63
N PHE A 109 -1.03 -7.94 21.50
CA PHE A 109 -1.02 -8.47 22.88
C PHE A 109 -1.38 -9.95 22.97
N ARG A 110 -1.99 -10.53 21.94
CA ARG A 110 -2.36 -11.96 21.90
C ARG A 110 -1.28 -12.83 21.26
N ALA A 111 -0.41 -12.25 20.44
CA ALA A 111 0.68 -12.96 19.80
C ALA A 111 1.73 -13.42 20.83
N LYS A 112 1.92 -14.74 20.93
CA LYS A 112 2.85 -15.37 21.87
C LYS A 112 4.29 -15.35 21.37
N ASP A 113 4.50 -15.60 20.07
CA ASP A 113 5.82 -15.54 19.46
C ASP A 113 6.15 -14.13 18.95
N LYS A 114 7.44 -13.82 18.91
CA LYS A 114 7.95 -12.50 18.54
C LYS A 114 7.60 -12.14 17.09
N ALA A 115 7.66 -13.09 16.17
CA ALA A 115 7.55 -12.82 14.75
C ALA A 115 6.08 -12.58 14.34
N LEU A 116 5.12 -13.28 14.94
CA LEU A 116 3.69 -13.00 14.79
C LEU A 116 3.33 -11.64 15.36
N ARG A 117 3.92 -11.29 16.51
CA ARG A 117 3.75 -9.96 17.10
C ARG A 117 4.26 -8.88 16.15
N THR A 118 5.42 -9.08 15.54
CA THR A 118 5.96 -8.17 14.51
C THR A 118 4.99 -8.03 13.33
N GLY A 119 4.45 -9.13 12.81
CA GLY A 119 3.43 -9.09 11.74
C GLY A 119 2.20 -8.26 12.13
N CYS A 120 1.70 -8.41 13.37
CA CYS A 120 0.59 -7.61 13.89
C CYS A 120 0.96 -6.12 14.04
N ILE A 121 2.17 -5.80 14.46
CA ILE A 121 2.66 -4.41 14.57
C ILE A 121 2.73 -3.76 13.18
N VAL A 122 3.29 -4.47 12.19
CA VAL A 122 3.40 -3.96 10.82
C VAL A 122 2.02 -3.68 10.25
N ASN A 123 1.11 -4.65 10.35
CA ASN A 123 -0.24 -4.50 9.81
C ASN A 123 -1.06 -3.45 10.57
N PHE A 124 -0.81 -3.24 11.87
CA PHE A 124 -1.34 -2.10 12.62
C PHE A 124 -0.90 -0.76 12.02
N PHE A 125 0.40 -0.58 11.76
CA PHE A 125 0.92 0.65 11.16
C PHE A 125 0.46 0.83 9.71
N SER A 126 0.36 -0.23 8.92
CA SER A 126 -0.22 -0.17 7.57
C SER A 126 -1.68 0.29 7.60
N ALA A 127 -2.47 -0.21 8.56
CA ALA A 127 -3.86 0.23 8.74
C ALA A 127 -3.96 1.70 9.18
N LEU A 128 -3.07 2.16 10.07
CA LEU A 128 -2.98 3.59 10.44
C LEU A 128 -2.57 4.46 9.24
N PHE A 129 -1.64 3.98 8.41
CA PHE A 129 -1.23 4.67 7.20
C PHE A 129 -2.42 4.83 6.23
N SER A 130 -3.25 3.81 6.05
CA SER A 130 -4.51 3.92 5.28
C SER A 130 -5.46 4.97 5.89
N VAL A 131 -5.56 5.09 7.21
CA VAL A 131 -6.35 6.18 7.82
C VAL A 131 -5.81 7.57 7.45
N LEU A 132 -4.49 7.76 7.54
CA LEU A 132 -3.84 9.03 7.14
C LEU A 132 -4.00 9.30 5.64
N HIS A 133 -3.91 8.26 4.82
CA HIS A 133 -4.17 8.30 3.39
C HIS A 133 -5.59 8.76 3.07
N GLY A 134 -6.59 8.22 3.78
CA GLY A 134 -7.98 8.68 3.65
C GLY A 134 -8.15 10.16 3.97
N LEU A 135 -7.46 10.67 5.00
CA LEU A 135 -7.47 12.10 5.31
C LEU A 135 -6.85 12.94 4.19
N ALA A 136 -5.82 12.44 3.51
CA ALA A 136 -5.26 13.11 2.33
C ALA A 136 -6.27 13.17 1.17
N HIS A 137 -7.11 12.13 0.99
CA HIS A 137 -8.20 12.20 0.01
C HIS A 137 -9.28 13.23 0.35
N LEU A 138 -9.58 13.43 1.64
CA LEU A 138 -10.50 14.48 2.05
C LEU A 138 -9.94 15.87 1.69
N ASP A 139 -8.64 16.08 1.87
CA ASP A 139 -7.96 17.33 1.49
C ASP A 139 -7.98 17.54 -0.04
N LEU A 140 -7.68 16.49 -0.81
CA LEU A 140 -7.76 16.53 -2.27
C LEU A 140 -9.18 16.81 -2.78
N ASP A 141 -10.21 16.20 -2.16
CA ASP A 141 -11.62 16.46 -2.50
C ASP A 141 -12.00 17.93 -2.20
N ALA A 142 -11.59 18.45 -1.03
CA ALA A 142 -11.82 19.84 -0.64
C ALA A 142 -11.12 20.84 -1.58
N ALA A 143 -9.94 20.48 -2.09
CA ALA A 143 -9.20 21.25 -3.10
C ALA A 143 -9.74 21.08 -4.53
N SER A 144 -10.94 20.50 -4.71
CA SER A 144 -11.54 20.20 -6.02
C SER A 144 -10.69 19.31 -6.93
N GLY A 145 -9.82 18.49 -6.34
CA GLY A 145 -8.90 17.60 -7.06
C GLY A 145 -7.69 18.31 -7.67
N GLN A 146 -7.54 19.63 -7.49
CA GLN A 146 -6.28 20.29 -7.80
C GLN A 146 -5.37 20.16 -6.59
N ALA A 147 -4.44 19.22 -6.65
CA ALA A 147 -3.35 19.19 -5.70
C ALA A 147 -2.69 20.57 -5.70
N GLN A 148 -2.48 21.17 -4.53
CA GLN A 148 -1.88 22.50 -4.47
C GLN A 148 -0.55 22.46 -5.21
N ASN A 149 -0.38 23.36 -6.18
CA ASN A 149 0.85 23.49 -6.97
C ASN A 149 1.95 24.03 -6.04
N TYR A 150 2.53 23.14 -5.24
CA TYR A 150 3.72 23.42 -4.47
C TYR A 150 4.90 23.46 -5.44
N ASP A 151 5.57 24.60 -5.51
CA ASP A 151 6.83 24.75 -6.23
C ASP A 151 7.97 24.93 -5.21
N PRO A 152 8.83 23.91 -5.01
CA PRO A 152 9.94 24.02 -4.08
C PRO A 152 10.93 25.13 -4.45
N HIS A 153 11.02 25.52 -5.72
CA HIS A 153 11.94 26.55 -6.20
C HIS A 153 11.53 27.97 -5.79
N THR A 154 10.24 28.20 -5.57
CA THR A 154 9.72 29.52 -5.16
C THR A 154 9.25 29.55 -3.71
N SER A 155 9.19 28.40 -3.04
CA SER A 155 8.71 28.29 -1.65
C SER A 155 9.61 29.04 -0.66
N THR A 156 9.00 29.57 0.40
CA THR A 156 9.76 30.16 1.51
C THR A 156 10.43 29.07 2.35
N TRP A 157 11.51 29.40 3.07
CA TRP A 157 12.18 28.40 3.90
C TRP A 157 11.27 27.73 4.96
N PRO A 158 10.39 28.45 5.68
CA PRO A 158 9.45 27.82 6.62
C PRO A 158 8.48 26.84 5.93
N GLU A 159 7.96 27.21 4.75
CA GLU A 159 7.06 26.38 3.96
C GLU A 159 7.76 25.12 3.44
N PHE A 160 8.98 25.26 2.91
CA PHE A 160 9.80 24.13 2.49
C PHE A 160 10.06 23.18 3.66
N ALA A 161 10.46 23.71 4.82
CA ALA A 161 10.74 22.91 6.01
C ALA A 161 9.48 22.16 6.51
N GLN A 162 8.31 22.80 6.46
CA GLN A 162 7.04 22.17 6.80
C GLN A 162 6.69 21.03 5.84
N ASN A 163 6.81 21.25 4.53
CA ASN A 163 6.53 20.22 3.52
C ASN A 163 7.54 19.06 3.60
N TYR A 164 8.82 19.36 3.83
CA TYR A 164 9.84 18.32 4.07
C TYR A 164 9.52 17.50 5.32
N ALA A 165 9.16 18.14 6.43
CA ALA A 165 8.80 17.43 7.67
C ALA A 165 7.55 16.56 7.48
N PHE A 166 6.57 17.05 6.72
CA PHE A 166 5.39 16.27 6.34
C PHE A 166 5.77 15.05 5.49
N ALA A 167 6.50 15.24 4.39
CA ALA A 167 6.93 14.15 3.51
C ALA A 167 7.78 13.12 4.27
N PHE A 168 8.74 13.58 5.08
CA PHE A 168 9.58 12.73 5.92
C PHE A 168 8.77 11.91 6.93
N THR A 169 7.74 12.49 7.54
CA THR A 169 6.89 11.77 8.49
C THR A 169 5.97 10.80 7.78
N PHE A 170 5.32 11.23 6.70
CA PHE A 170 4.38 10.44 5.92
C PHE A 170 5.05 9.20 5.30
N LEU A 171 6.22 9.38 4.70
CA LEU A 171 7.01 8.31 4.09
C LEU A 171 7.80 7.46 5.12
N GLY A 172 7.73 7.79 6.42
CA GLY A 172 8.48 7.14 7.50
C GLY A 172 8.21 5.63 7.68
N ILE A 173 7.17 5.10 7.04
CA ILE A 173 6.91 3.65 7.00
C ILE A 173 8.03 2.87 6.31
N GLY A 174 8.72 3.45 5.33
CA GLY A 174 9.83 2.82 4.61
C GLY A 174 11.00 2.39 5.52
N PRO A 175 11.69 3.33 6.20
CA PRO A 175 12.78 2.98 7.11
C PRO A 175 12.33 2.10 8.27
N PHE A 176 11.09 2.26 8.76
CA PHE A 176 10.53 1.35 9.77
C PHE A 176 10.51 -0.09 9.25
N VAL A 177 9.97 -0.32 8.06
CA VAL A 177 9.93 -1.65 7.43
C VAL A 177 11.35 -2.18 7.14
N GLY A 178 12.27 -1.34 6.64
CA GLY A 178 13.65 -1.74 6.38
C GLY A 178 14.38 -2.21 7.65
N THR A 179 14.23 -1.51 8.76
CA THR A 179 14.83 -1.93 10.05
C THR A 179 14.21 -3.20 10.61
N LEU A 180 12.91 -3.44 10.38
CA LEU A 180 12.27 -4.71 10.73
C LEU A 180 12.83 -5.91 9.96
N PHE A 181 13.33 -5.69 8.74
CA PHE A 181 14.02 -6.72 7.96
C PHE A 181 15.50 -6.86 8.29
N GLY A 182 16.01 -6.10 9.26
CA GLY A 182 17.39 -6.22 9.75
C GLY A 182 18.37 -5.25 9.09
N LEU A 183 17.90 -4.27 8.31
CA LEU A 183 18.79 -3.20 7.84
C LEU A 183 19.20 -2.29 9.01
N PRO A 184 20.46 -1.83 9.04
CA PRO A 184 20.88 -0.87 10.06
C PRO A 184 20.08 0.44 9.96
N LEU A 185 19.74 1.03 11.11
CA LEU A 185 18.91 2.24 11.19
C LEU A 185 19.57 3.44 10.48
N SER A 186 20.88 3.63 10.64
CA SER A 186 21.61 4.77 10.07
C SER A 186 21.49 4.89 8.53
N PRO A 187 21.80 3.87 7.71
CA PRO A 187 21.57 3.93 6.28
C PRO A 187 20.08 4.05 5.96
N CYS A 188 19.18 3.47 6.77
CA CYS A 188 17.75 3.62 6.53
C CYS A 188 17.30 5.08 6.63
N ILE A 189 17.71 5.78 7.69
CA ILE A 189 17.40 7.20 7.91
C ILE A 189 18.04 8.06 6.82
N LEU A 190 19.29 7.76 6.42
CA LEU A 190 19.97 8.52 5.37
C LEU A 190 19.23 8.43 4.03
N VAL A 191 18.93 7.20 3.58
CA VAL A 191 18.18 6.99 2.34
C VAL A 191 16.82 7.68 2.44
N HIS A 192 16.11 7.50 3.57
CA HIS A 192 14.81 8.12 3.82
C HIS A 192 14.85 9.65 3.72
N ALA A 193 15.82 10.30 4.36
CA ALA A 193 16.02 11.75 4.31
C ALA A 193 16.24 12.24 2.87
N VAL A 194 17.12 11.59 2.12
CA VAL A 194 17.42 11.95 0.73
C VAL A 194 16.19 11.74 -0.16
N SER A 195 15.50 10.60 -0.03
CA SER A 195 14.30 10.34 -0.82
C SER A 195 13.12 11.25 -0.48
N SER A 196 12.96 11.64 0.79
CA SER A 196 11.94 12.60 1.22
C SER A 196 12.23 14.00 0.68
N TYR A 197 13.50 14.38 0.61
CA TYR A 197 13.92 15.62 -0.03
C TYR A 197 13.63 15.59 -1.54
N ALA A 198 14.01 14.51 -2.22
CA ALA A 198 13.75 14.33 -3.66
C ALA A 198 12.25 14.31 -3.98
N PHE A 199 11.42 13.75 -3.09
CA PHE A 199 9.96 13.72 -3.24
C PHE A 199 9.34 15.11 -3.40
N LEU A 200 9.90 16.14 -2.75
CA LEU A 200 9.41 17.52 -2.86
C LEU A 200 9.55 18.12 -4.26
N PHE A 201 10.39 17.53 -5.10
CA PHE A 201 10.61 17.96 -6.49
C PHE A 201 9.79 17.14 -7.49
N VAL A 202 9.02 16.16 -7.03
CA VAL A 202 8.05 15.47 -7.87
C VAL A 202 6.84 16.39 -8.03
N PRO A 203 6.39 16.70 -9.26
CA PRO A 203 5.17 17.49 -9.46
C PRO A 203 4.00 16.85 -8.71
N THR A 204 3.20 17.66 -8.01
CA THR A 204 2.22 17.16 -7.04
C THR A 204 1.25 16.13 -7.64
N GLN A 205 0.87 16.29 -8.91
CA GLN A 205 0.01 15.33 -9.61
C GLN A 205 0.65 13.93 -9.71
N PHE A 206 1.96 13.80 -9.77
CA PHE A 206 2.66 12.50 -9.77
C PHE A 206 3.08 12.03 -8.38
N GLY A 207 2.74 12.78 -7.33
CA GLY A 207 3.11 12.47 -5.95
C GLY A 207 2.64 11.08 -5.52
N PHE A 208 1.45 10.68 -5.92
CA PHE A 208 0.93 9.33 -5.65
C PHE A 208 1.80 8.22 -6.26
N GLY A 209 2.17 8.36 -7.55
CA GLY A 209 3.08 7.43 -8.22
C GLY A 209 4.45 7.36 -7.54
N ALA A 210 4.95 8.49 -7.02
CA ALA A 210 6.20 8.54 -6.28
C ALA A 210 6.10 7.87 -4.89
N VAL A 211 4.97 7.99 -4.19
CA VAL A 211 4.71 7.24 -2.95
C VAL A 211 4.74 5.73 -3.21
N GLN A 212 4.14 5.27 -4.32
CA GLN A 212 4.15 3.85 -4.70
C GLN A 212 5.57 3.36 -5.00
N LEU A 213 6.36 4.14 -5.74
CA LEU A 213 7.79 3.86 -5.96
C LEU A 213 8.52 3.71 -4.63
N PHE A 214 8.32 4.66 -3.73
CA PHE A 214 8.96 4.68 -2.42
C PHE A 214 8.61 3.42 -1.62
N ILE A 215 7.32 3.13 -1.42
CA ILE A 215 6.85 2.02 -0.59
C ILE A 215 7.28 0.67 -1.20
N ASN A 216 7.13 0.49 -2.51
CA ASN A 216 7.48 -0.77 -3.16
C ASN A 216 8.98 -1.04 -3.11
N LEU A 217 9.83 -0.02 -3.30
CA LEU A 217 11.27 -0.21 -3.16
C LEU A 217 11.65 -0.48 -1.70
N TRP A 218 11.13 0.29 -0.75
CA TRP A 218 11.43 0.06 0.67
C TRP A 218 11.00 -1.33 1.16
N TYR A 219 9.85 -1.82 0.71
CA TYR A 219 9.35 -3.13 1.09
C TYR A 219 10.01 -4.26 0.29
N CYS A 220 9.87 -4.25 -1.05
CA CYS A 220 10.30 -5.38 -1.88
C CYS A 220 11.82 -5.43 -2.04
N LEU A 221 12.49 -4.31 -2.31
CA LEU A 221 13.93 -4.33 -2.60
C LEU A 221 14.73 -4.72 -1.35
N SER A 222 14.36 -4.21 -0.17
CA SER A 222 15.01 -4.59 1.08
C SER A 222 14.86 -6.10 1.34
N ARG A 223 13.66 -6.67 1.16
CA ARG A 223 13.45 -8.11 1.34
C ARG A 223 14.19 -8.96 0.31
N LEU A 224 14.24 -8.54 -0.96
CA LEU A 224 14.97 -9.23 -2.02
C LEU A 224 16.49 -9.23 -1.77
N THR A 225 17.02 -8.15 -1.22
CA THR A 225 18.45 -8.00 -0.93
C THR A 225 18.88 -8.75 0.32
N ILE A 226 18.01 -8.83 1.34
CA ILE A 226 18.34 -9.46 2.62
C ILE A 226 17.98 -10.95 2.64
N PHE A 227 16.81 -11.32 2.11
CA PHE A 227 16.29 -12.68 2.20
C PHE A 227 16.32 -13.36 0.83
N GLY A 228 17.07 -14.45 0.72
CA GLY A 228 16.91 -15.40 -0.40
C GLY A 228 15.56 -16.14 -0.34
N CYS A 229 15.32 -17.10 -1.22
CA CYS A 229 14.14 -17.98 -1.14
C CYS A 229 14.48 -19.40 -0.68
N GLN A 230 15.75 -19.70 -0.38
CA GLN A 230 16.24 -21.03 -0.05
C GLN A 230 16.69 -21.10 1.41
N GLY A 231 16.46 -22.23 2.07
CA GLY A 231 16.83 -22.47 3.47
C GLY A 231 15.76 -22.03 4.46
N GLU A 232 15.69 -22.70 5.61
CA GLU A 232 14.59 -22.54 6.58
C GLU A 232 14.41 -21.11 7.09
N ASP A 233 15.49 -20.39 7.38
CA ASP A 233 15.41 -19.00 7.87
C ASP A 233 14.82 -18.05 6.83
N ALA A 234 15.20 -18.24 5.56
CA ALA A 234 14.71 -17.45 4.46
C ALA A 234 13.25 -17.79 4.11
N ILE A 235 12.91 -19.08 4.12
CA ILE A 235 11.53 -19.57 3.95
C ILE A 235 10.64 -18.99 5.04
N SER A 236 11.05 -19.09 6.31
CA SER A 236 10.30 -18.56 7.45
C SER A 236 10.06 -17.06 7.31
N SER A 237 11.10 -16.30 6.99
CA SER A 237 11.02 -14.83 6.80
C SER A 237 10.14 -14.40 5.61
N ARG A 238 9.85 -15.31 4.68
CA ARG A 238 9.01 -15.08 3.49
C ARG A 238 7.58 -15.58 3.62
N VAL A 239 7.38 -16.66 4.36
CA VAL A 239 6.11 -17.37 4.41
C VAL A 239 5.31 -17.03 5.65
N ASP A 240 5.98 -16.91 6.78
CA ASP A 240 5.30 -16.84 8.07
C ASP A 240 4.77 -15.42 8.34
N HIS A 241 3.87 -15.29 9.32
CA HIS A 241 3.43 -13.99 9.85
C HIS A 241 2.82 -12.99 8.85
N GLY A 242 2.19 -13.50 7.77
CA GLY A 242 1.42 -12.70 6.82
C GLY A 242 2.22 -12.16 5.63
N TRP A 243 3.53 -12.42 5.56
CA TRP A 243 4.38 -11.87 4.49
C TRP A 243 4.03 -12.35 3.08
N VAL A 244 3.47 -13.56 2.94
CA VAL A 244 2.96 -14.06 1.65
C VAL A 244 1.87 -13.15 1.11
N ALA A 245 0.87 -12.86 1.93
CA ALA A 245 -0.29 -12.08 1.50
C ALA A 245 0.09 -10.63 1.20
N SER A 246 0.99 -10.02 1.98
CA SER A 246 1.54 -8.70 1.67
C SER A 246 2.29 -8.67 0.33
N SER A 247 3.14 -9.66 0.06
CA SER A 247 4.01 -9.66 -1.14
C SER A 247 3.22 -9.99 -2.41
N VAL A 248 2.32 -10.98 -2.33
CA VAL A 248 1.40 -11.31 -3.42
C VAL A 248 0.42 -10.16 -3.65
N GLY A 249 -0.11 -9.57 -2.56
CA GLY A 249 -0.98 -8.40 -2.62
C GLY A 249 -0.34 -7.24 -3.37
N ASN A 250 0.89 -6.86 -2.99
CA ASN A 250 1.63 -5.79 -3.66
C ASN A 250 1.86 -6.07 -5.15
N ALA A 251 2.17 -7.31 -5.52
CA ALA A 251 2.31 -7.69 -6.93
C ALA A 251 0.99 -7.56 -7.69
N LEU A 252 -0.13 -7.95 -7.08
CA LEU A 252 -1.47 -7.84 -7.66
C LEU A 252 -2.00 -6.39 -7.72
N LEU A 253 -1.47 -5.47 -6.91
CA LEU A 253 -1.76 -4.04 -7.03
C LEU A 253 -1.17 -3.45 -8.31
N MET A 254 -0.02 -3.94 -8.78
CA MET A 254 0.65 -3.33 -9.93
C MET A 254 -0.19 -3.34 -11.21
N PRO A 255 -0.88 -4.43 -11.60
CA PRO A 255 -1.85 -4.39 -12.70
C PRO A 255 -2.91 -3.29 -12.55
N ILE A 256 -3.34 -2.99 -11.33
CA ILE A 256 -4.34 -1.95 -11.03
C ILE A 256 -3.71 -0.56 -11.20
N VAL A 257 -2.48 -0.34 -10.73
CA VAL A 257 -1.69 0.90 -10.98
C VAL A 257 -1.59 1.17 -12.49
N PHE A 258 -1.23 0.15 -13.27
CA PHE A 258 -1.14 0.27 -14.72
C PHE A 258 -2.53 0.55 -15.32
N ALA A 259 -3.57 -0.18 -14.91
CA ALA A 259 -4.92 0.05 -15.42
C ALA A 259 -5.43 1.48 -15.11
N GLU A 260 -5.05 2.05 -13.96
CA GLU A 260 -5.35 3.43 -13.62
C GLU A 260 -4.60 4.40 -14.55
N ALA A 261 -3.27 4.27 -14.66
CA ALA A 261 -2.46 5.20 -15.44
C ALA A 261 -2.68 5.13 -16.97
N PHE A 262 -3.00 3.95 -17.51
CA PHE A 262 -3.12 3.72 -18.97
C PHE A 262 -4.57 3.62 -19.47
N GLY A 263 -5.51 3.28 -18.58
CA GLY A 263 -6.91 3.00 -18.91
C GLY A 263 -7.90 3.94 -18.23
N CYS A 264 -7.46 5.15 -17.89
CA CYS A 264 -8.17 6.05 -17.00
C CYS A 264 -9.57 6.40 -17.49
N GLU A 265 -9.68 7.02 -18.66
CA GLU A 265 -10.94 7.48 -19.26
C GLU A 265 -11.72 6.32 -19.91
N LEU A 266 -10.98 5.31 -20.38
CA LEU A 266 -11.52 4.14 -21.09
C LEU A 266 -12.29 3.21 -20.14
N PHE A 267 -11.78 3.01 -18.94
CA PHE A 267 -12.27 1.98 -18.03
C PHE A 267 -12.34 2.48 -16.59
N PHE A 268 -11.24 2.96 -16.03
CA PHE A 268 -11.08 3.13 -14.59
C PHE A 268 -12.11 4.12 -14.01
N MET A 269 -12.25 5.31 -14.60
CA MET A 269 -13.23 6.31 -14.19
C MET A 269 -14.68 5.82 -14.27
N ARG A 270 -14.99 4.86 -15.17
CA ARG A 270 -16.39 4.39 -15.39
C ARG A 270 -16.86 3.42 -14.33
N ILE A 271 -15.95 2.65 -13.75
CA ILE A 271 -16.29 1.56 -12.82
C ILE A 271 -16.01 1.89 -11.35
N GLY A 272 -15.38 3.04 -11.06
CA GLY A 272 -15.18 3.54 -9.70
C GLY A 272 -14.09 4.60 -9.57
N GLY A 273 -13.22 4.74 -10.56
CA GLY A 273 -12.05 5.61 -10.49
C GLY A 273 -11.06 5.11 -9.44
N HIS A 274 -10.37 6.05 -8.80
CA HIS A 274 -9.31 5.79 -7.83
C HIS A 274 -9.73 4.86 -6.66
N VAL A 275 -11.02 4.82 -6.32
CA VAL A 275 -11.54 3.94 -5.24
C VAL A 275 -11.29 2.46 -5.49
N LEU A 276 -11.10 2.05 -6.74
CA LEU A 276 -10.77 0.67 -7.08
C LEU A 276 -9.35 0.30 -6.69
N TYR A 277 -8.44 1.25 -6.87
CA TYR A 277 -7.05 1.11 -6.47
C TYR A 277 -6.94 1.05 -4.93
N ASP A 278 -7.52 2.03 -4.22
CA ASP A 278 -7.49 2.03 -2.76
C ASP A 278 -8.27 0.87 -2.15
N GLY A 279 -9.40 0.51 -2.76
CA GLY A 279 -10.16 -0.66 -2.38
C GLY A 279 -9.32 -1.93 -2.41
N ALA A 280 -8.41 -2.08 -3.37
CA ALA A 280 -7.51 -3.23 -3.43
C ALA A 280 -6.48 -3.22 -2.29
N ILE A 281 -5.93 -2.05 -1.91
CA ILE A 281 -5.07 -1.90 -0.72
C ILE A 281 -5.83 -2.32 0.54
N LEU A 282 -7.06 -1.86 0.70
CA LEU A 282 -7.91 -2.20 1.84
C LEU A 282 -8.21 -3.70 1.92
N VAL A 283 -8.44 -4.35 0.78
CA VAL A 283 -8.61 -5.81 0.72
C VAL A 283 -7.35 -6.52 1.23
N ILE A 284 -6.15 -6.07 0.85
CA ILE A 284 -4.89 -6.65 1.33
C ILE A 284 -4.76 -6.50 2.86
N ILE A 285 -5.04 -5.32 3.40
CA ILE A 285 -5.03 -5.06 4.86
C ILE A 285 -6.01 -5.99 5.59
N VAL A 286 -7.21 -6.17 5.05
CA VAL A 286 -8.23 -7.06 5.64
C VAL A 286 -7.77 -8.52 5.61
N VAL A 287 -7.29 -9.00 4.46
CA VAL A 287 -6.79 -10.38 4.31
C VAL A 287 -5.63 -10.64 5.28
N ASN A 288 -4.66 -9.73 5.37
CA ASN A 288 -3.56 -9.83 6.33
C ASN A 288 -4.05 -9.88 7.78
N THR A 289 -5.01 -9.02 8.14
CA THR A 289 -5.59 -9.00 9.49
C THR A 289 -6.26 -10.34 9.83
N LEU A 290 -7.01 -10.92 8.88
CA LEU A 290 -7.69 -12.20 9.06
C LEU A 290 -6.70 -13.37 9.19
N LEU A 291 -5.62 -13.37 8.41
CA LEU A 291 -4.56 -14.39 8.48
C LEU A 291 -3.85 -14.35 9.85
N LEU A 292 -3.44 -13.15 10.30
CA LEU A 292 -2.81 -12.94 11.60
C LEU A 292 -3.75 -13.34 12.75
N PHE A 293 -5.04 -13.01 12.64
CA PHE A 293 -6.05 -13.45 13.61
C PHE A 293 -6.14 -14.98 13.69
N GLY A 294 -6.15 -15.66 12.54
CA GLY A 294 -6.14 -17.12 12.46
C GLY A 294 -4.92 -17.74 13.15
N GLN A 295 -3.72 -17.22 12.86
CA GLN A 295 -2.46 -17.66 13.48
C GLN A 295 -2.48 -17.49 15.01
N CYS A 296 -2.91 -16.32 15.51
CA CYS A 296 -3.07 -16.06 16.94
C CYS A 296 -4.05 -17.02 17.62
N ARG A 297 -5.09 -17.49 16.92
CA ARG A 297 -6.05 -18.45 17.46
C ARG A 297 -5.45 -19.85 17.59
N HIS A 298 -4.68 -20.30 16.61
CA HIS A 298 -4.05 -21.63 16.63
C HIS A 298 -2.99 -21.78 17.73
N GLN A 299 -2.37 -20.69 18.18
CA GLN A 299 -1.45 -20.68 19.34
C GLN A 299 -2.13 -20.96 20.70
N LYS A 300 -3.47 -20.95 20.77
CA LYS A 300 -4.20 -21.29 22.00
C LYS A 300 -4.48 -22.78 22.13
N THR A 301 -4.33 -23.53 21.06
CA THR A 301 -4.72 -24.95 20.98
C THR A 301 -3.53 -25.91 20.88
N ALA A 302 -2.31 -25.39 20.75
CA ALA A 302 -1.05 -26.11 20.87
C ALA A 302 -0.43 -25.83 22.24
#